data_AF-A0A0D0AML8-F1
#
_entry.id   AF-A0A0D0AML8-F1
#
_cell.length_a   1.000
_cell.length_b   1.000
_cell.length_c   1.000
_cell.angle_alpha   90.00
_cell.angle_beta   90.00
_cell.angle_gamma   90.00
#
_symmetry.space_group_name_H-M   'P 1'
#
loop_
_entity.id
_entity.type
_entity.pdbx_description
1 polymer ?
#
loop_
_entity_poly.entity_id
_entity_poly.type
_entity_poly.pdbx_seq_one_letter_code
_entity_poly.pdbx_strand_id
1 'polypeptide(L)'
;MIIAAAGDRFIHPDHDSVIWRGQFTWNGDPRTPADFDWLVDYLSYCSNDHTAMGDALLALSAMKGLGTHARKSVYLRALISAMESSSHRRLRYAALRAVSDSRLALADLDSLEDENIRQILLTKLSPALLTALRSAPAAGRCQVGETDVNFDYWRDDAYLRLILALTSNPQWCKRLVSDRHIEQCILLLNNLEENSESPASFHLAAIFGRVRSSSPDVARTAFEAVTADQFPFLVKSAWKAALDLKLYEEAECIIAFPAVIECADQKDISAAAELGEIRKNVGLVLEKLKKRNEYPEITASIQDYYARLTKTSSERKSVSIGSRGLTK
;
A
#
# COMPACT_ATOMS: atom_id res chain seq x y z
N MET A 1 -14.89 21.90 -6.45
CA MET A 1 -13.73 21.03 -6.24
C MET A 1 -12.51 21.77 -6.77
N ILE A 2 -11.47 21.95 -5.97
CA ILE A 2 -10.19 22.46 -6.49
C ILE A 2 -9.30 21.25 -6.71
N ILE A 3 -8.89 21.05 -7.96
CA ILE A 3 -7.90 20.04 -8.33
C ILE A 3 -6.56 20.77 -8.35
N ALA A 4 -5.77 20.63 -7.29
CA ALA A 4 -4.36 20.98 -7.33
C ALA A 4 -3.60 19.72 -7.78
N ALA A 5 -3.07 19.73 -9.00
CA ALA A 5 -2.12 18.70 -9.41
C ALA A 5 -0.77 19.01 -8.74
N ALA A 6 -0.17 18.04 -8.05
CA ALA A 6 1.18 18.20 -7.52
C ALA A 6 2.19 18.31 -8.68
N GLY A 7 2.69 19.53 -8.95
CA GLY A 7 3.82 19.79 -9.85
C GLY A 7 3.75 21.10 -10.65
N ASP A 8 4.90 21.59 -11.11
CA ASP A 8 5.11 22.87 -11.83
C ASP A 8 4.60 22.87 -13.29
N ARG A 9 3.71 21.95 -13.69
CA ARG A 9 3.20 21.86 -15.07
C ARG A 9 1.70 21.69 -15.09
N PHE A 10 1.03 22.47 -15.95
CA PHE A 10 -0.38 22.30 -16.24
C PHE A 10 -0.63 20.92 -16.88
N ILE A 11 -1.24 20.01 -16.13
CA ILE A 11 -1.67 18.71 -16.62
C ILE A 11 -3.10 18.85 -17.16
N HIS A 12 -3.37 18.30 -18.33
CA HIS A 12 -4.74 18.28 -18.87
C HIS A 12 -5.68 17.54 -17.90
N PRO A 13 -6.89 18.04 -17.60
CA PRO A 13 -7.80 17.42 -16.62
C PRO A 13 -8.17 15.97 -16.96
N ASP A 14 -8.19 15.64 -18.25
CA ASP A 14 -8.50 14.29 -18.73
C ASP A 14 -7.30 13.33 -18.69
N HIS A 15 -6.11 13.81 -18.35
CA HIS A 15 -4.93 12.96 -18.28
C HIS A 15 -4.98 12.06 -17.02
N ASP A 16 -4.71 10.76 -17.18
CA ASP A 16 -4.82 9.77 -16.08
C ASP A 16 -3.90 10.12 -14.89
N SER A 17 -2.80 10.84 -15.11
CA SER A 17 -1.93 11.29 -14.01
C SER A 17 -2.62 12.25 -13.04
N VAL A 18 -3.71 12.93 -13.43
CA VAL A 18 -4.51 13.78 -12.52
C VAL A 18 -5.19 12.92 -11.46
N ILE A 19 -5.60 11.69 -11.77
CA ILE A 19 -6.21 10.75 -10.82
C ILE A 19 -5.24 10.49 -9.66
N TRP A 20 -3.96 10.33 -9.96
CA TRP A 20 -2.98 9.89 -8.98
C TRP A 20 -2.24 11.03 -8.29
N ARG A 21 -1.94 12.12 -9.03
CA ARG A 21 -1.20 13.29 -8.52
C ARG A 21 -2.11 14.41 -8.04
N GLY A 22 -3.40 14.33 -8.33
CA GLY A 22 -4.39 15.30 -7.89
C GLY A 22 -4.59 15.21 -6.39
N GLN A 23 -4.56 16.36 -5.72
CA GLN A 23 -5.06 16.47 -4.36
C GLN A 23 -6.55 16.84 -4.42
N PHE A 24 -7.39 15.85 -4.12
CA PHE A 24 -8.84 16.03 -4.06
C PHE A 24 -9.21 16.45 -2.65
N THR A 25 -9.50 17.73 -2.49
CA THR A 25 -9.98 18.30 -1.23
C THR A 25 -11.14 19.24 -1.49
N TRP A 26 -12.04 19.34 -0.51
CA TRP A 26 -13.12 20.30 -0.54
C TRP A 26 -12.69 21.56 0.21
N ASN A 27 -12.59 22.68 -0.52
CA ASN A 27 -12.35 23.98 0.09
C ASN A 27 -13.64 24.56 0.66
N GLY A 28 -13.54 25.17 1.85
CA GLY A 28 -14.63 25.86 2.53
C GLY A 28 -15.02 25.21 3.86
N ASP A 29 -16.28 25.40 4.25
CA ASP A 29 -16.84 24.87 5.49
C ASP A 29 -16.71 23.34 5.59
N PRO A 30 -16.56 22.80 6.82
CA PRO A 30 -16.51 21.36 7.04
C PRO A 30 -17.74 20.68 6.42
N ARG A 31 -17.49 19.81 5.44
CA ARG A 31 -18.51 19.00 4.77
C ARG A 31 -18.69 17.68 5.49
N THR A 32 -19.93 17.23 5.56
CA THR A 32 -20.30 15.93 6.08
C THR A 32 -20.48 14.94 4.93
N PRO A 33 -20.41 13.62 5.18
CA PRO A 33 -20.71 12.63 4.14
C PRO A 33 -22.09 12.81 3.48
N ALA A 34 -23.08 13.35 4.21
CA ALA A 34 -24.44 13.56 3.69
C ALA A 34 -24.50 14.62 2.58
N ASP A 35 -23.58 15.59 2.57
CA ASP A 35 -23.48 16.59 1.51
C ASP A 35 -23.20 15.99 0.12
N PHE A 36 -22.77 14.73 0.08
CA PHE A 36 -22.36 14.01 -1.12
C PHE A 36 -23.29 12.85 -1.48
N ASP A 37 -24.38 12.63 -0.73
CA ASP A 37 -25.33 11.53 -1.02
C ASP A 37 -25.90 11.63 -2.45
N TRP A 38 -26.10 12.85 -2.96
CA TRP A 38 -26.55 13.08 -4.33
C TRP A 38 -25.55 12.60 -5.40
N LEU A 39 -24.25 12.65 -5.12
CA LEU A 39 -23.22 12.10 -6.02
C LEU A 39 -23.24 10.57 -6.02
N VAL A 40 -23.52 9.96 -4.86
CA VAL A 40 -23.71 8.50 -4.78
C VAL A 40 -24.96 8.08 -5.56
N ASP A 41 -26.05 8.85 -5.43
CA ASP A 41 -27.26 8.65 -6.23
C ASP A 41 -26.95 8.80 -7.72
N TYR A 42 -26.22 9.84 -8.12
CA TYR A 42 -25.77 10.06 -9.50
C TYR A 42 -25.05 8.83 -10.09
N LEU A 43 -24.09 8.25 -9.36
CA LEU A 43 -23.37 7.03 -9.80
C LEU A 43 -24.27 5.82 -10.02
N SER A 44 -25.45 5.79 -9.39
CA SER A 44 -26.41 4.69 -9.51
C SER A 44 -27.36 4.87 -10.69
N TYR A 45 -27.64 6.12 -11.07
CA TYR A 45 -28.56 6.44 -12.17
C TYR A 45 -27.86 6.63 -13.51
N CYS A 46 -26.61 7.11 -13.52
CA CYS A 46 -25.89 7.40 -14.75
C CYS A 46 -24.99 6.23 -15.15
N SER A 47 -25.39 5.48 -16.18
CA SER A 47 -24.66 4.27 -16.62
C SER A 47 -23.75 4.47 -17.84
N ASN A 48 -23.85 5.60 -18.55
CA ASN A 48 -23.28 5.71 -19.91
C ASN A 48 -22.16 6.76 -20.05
N ASP A 49 -21.96 7.64 -19.06
CA ASP A 49 -20.92 8.67 -19.09
C ASP A 49 -19.78 8.31 -18.12
N HIS A 50 -18.85 7.48 -18.61
CA HIS A 50 -17.70 7.03 -17.82
C HIS A 50 -16.78 8.16 -17.36
N THR A 51 -16.74 9.29 -18.08
CA THR A 51 -15.90 10.43 -17.71
C THR A 51 -16.51 11.14 -16.52
N ALA A 52 -17.80 11.50 -16.61
CA ALA A 52 -18.51 12.15 -15.50
C ALA A 52 -18.60 11.26 -14.26
N MET A 53 -18.79 9.94 -14.44
CA MET A 53 -18.70 8.98 -13.32
C MET A 53 -17.31 8.94 -12.70
N GLY A 54 -16.26 8.95 -13.52
CA GLY A 54 -14.87 9.01 -13.05
C GLY A 54 -14.63 10.27 -12.21
N ASP A 55 -15.05 11.43 -12.70
CA ASP A 55 -14.89 12.69 -11.98
C ASP A 55 -15.73 12.73 -10.69
N ALA A 56 -16.94 12.15 -10.69
CA ALA A 56 -17.75 11.98 -9.48
C ALA A 56 -17.05 11.10 -8.43
N LEU A 57 -16.42 10.00 -8.84
CA LEU A 57 -15.63 9.16 -7.93
C LEU A 57 -14.41 9.88 -7.37
N LEU A 58 -13.70 10.66 -8.19
CA LEU A 58 -12.59 11.50 -7.73
C LEU A 58 -13.07 12.57 -6.74
N ALA A 59 -14.23 13.17 -6.97
CA ALA A 59 -14.81 14.12 -6.03
C ALA A 59 -15.17 13.44 -4.69
N LEU A 60 -15.78 12.25 -4.75
CA LEU A 60 -16.12 11.45 -3.57
C LEU A 60 -14.89 10.97 -2.80
N SER A 61 -13.74 10.77 -3.46
CA SER A 61 -12.47 10.38 -2.81
C SER A 61 -12.04 11.37 -1.71
N ALA A 62 -12.37 12.65 -1.87
CA ALA A 62 -12.05 13.69 -0.91
C ALA A 62 -12.80 13.53 0.43
N MET A 63 -13.86 12.70 0.50
CA MET A 63 -14.52 12.34 1.76
C MET A 63 -13.66 11.40 2.63
N LYS A 64 -12.70 10.69 2.04
CA LYS A 64 -11.85 9.68 2.71
C LYS A 64 -12.64 8.61 3.47
N GLY A 65 -13.81 8.25 2.96
CA GLY A 65 -14.73 7.31 3.61
C GLY A 65 -15.85 6.85 2.68
N LEU A 66 -16.74 6.03 3.21
CA LEU A 66 -17.75 5.32 2.41
C LEU A 66 -19.13 6.01 2.38
N GLY A 67 -19.18 7.31 2.61
CA GLY A 67 -20.44 8.06 2.66
C GLY A 67 -21.26 7.83 3.93
N THR A 68 -22.53 8.23 3.90
CA THR A 68 -23.48 7.99 5.00
C THR A 68 -23.86 6.53 5.14
N HIS A 69 -24.39 6.12 6.31
CA HIS A 69 -24.89 4.76 6.51
C HIS A 69 -25.92 4.34 5.44
N ALA A 70 -26.85 5.26 5.09
CA ALA A 70 -27.90 5.00 4.11
C ALA A 70 -27.39 4.82 2.67
N ARG A 71 -26.22 5.39 2.34
CA ARG A 71 -25.63 5.35 0.99
C ARG A 71 -24.43 4.42 0.85
N LYS A 72 -23.84 3.97 1.96
CA LYS A 72 -22.64 3.12 2.00
C LYS A 72 -22.73 1.91 1.07
N SER A 73 -23.82 1.14 1.15
CA SER A 73 -23.97 -0.06 0.30
C SER A 73 -24.09 0.29 -1.19
N VAL A 74 -24.74 1.40 -1.53
CA VAL A 74 -24.91 1.85 -2.91
C VAL A 74 -23.56 2.30 -3.47
N TYR A 75 -22.84 3.11 -2.71
CA TYR A 75 -21.52 3.60 -3.10
C TYR A 75 -20.51 2.45 -3.31
N LEU A 76 -20.48 1.47 -2.41
CA LEU A 76 -19.62 0.30 -2.55
C LEU A 76 -19.91 -0.51 -3.82
N ARG A 77 -21.19 -0.71 -4.16
CA ARG A 77 -21.55 -1.39 -5.41
C ARG A 77 -21.11 -0.58 -6.64
N ALA A 78 -21.23 0.73 -6.60
CA ALA A 78 -20.77 1.61 -7.67
C ALA A 78 -19.24 1.52 -7.84
N LEU A 79 -18.47 1.55 -6.75
CA LEU A 79 -17.01 1.37 -6.76
C LEU A 79 -16.61 0.02 -7.36
N ILE A 80 -17.26 -1.07 -6.93
CA ILE A 80 -16.98 -2.43 -7.43
C ILE A 80 -17.27 -2.52 -8.93
N SER A 81 -18.44 -2.04 -9.37
CA SER A 81 -18.83 -2.07 -10.78
C SER A 81 -17.89 -1.21 -11.65
N ALA A 82 -17.52 -0.02 -11.16
CA ALA A 82 -16.56 0.85 -11.82
C ALA A 82 -15.17 0.21 -12.01
N MET A 83 -14.80 -0.79 -11.20
CA MET A 83 -13.54 -1.54 -11.28
C MET A 83 -13.61 -2.82 -12.13
N GLU A 84 -14.78 -3.18 -12.67
CA GLU A 84 -14.93 -4.34 -13.56
C GLU A 84 -14.09 -4.21 -14.83
N SER A 85 -13.67 -5.34 -15.41
CA SER A 85 -12.81 -5.37 -16.60
C SER A 85 -13.45 -4.73 -17.84
N SER A 86 -14.77 -4.70 -17.89
CA SER A 86 -15.59 -4.03 -18.93
C SER A 86 -15.63 -2.51 -18.80
N SER A 87 -15.39 -1.97 -17.59
CA SER A 87 -15.46 -0.53 -17.32
C SER A 87 -14.32 0.23 -18.02
N HIS A 88 -14.56 1.48 -18.39
CA HIS A 88 -13.52 2.30 -19.01
C HIS A 88 -12.30 2.49 -18.10
N ARG A 89 -11.08 2.54 -18.65
CA ARG A 89 -9.82 2.60 -17.88
C ARG A 89 -9.82 3.75 -16.86
N ARG A 90 -10.19 4.97 -17.30
CA ARG A 90 -10.28 6.15 -16.42
C ARG A 90 -11.22 5.91 -15.24
N LEU A 91 -12.37 5.28 -15.48
CA LEU A 91 -13.37 4.99 -14.46
C LEU A 91 -12.83 3.97 -13.44
N ARG A 92 -12.16 2.91 -13.90
CA ARG A 92 -11.49 1.93 -13.01
C ARG A 92 -10.44 2.60 -12.12
N TYR A 93 -9.63 3.48 -12.69
CA TYR A 93 -8.57 4.17 -11.95
C TYR A 93 -9.13 5.19 -10.95
N ALA A 94 -10.18 5.93 -11.33
CA ALA A 94 -10.88 6.82 -10.41
C ALA A 94 -11.51 6.04 -9.24
N ALA A 95 -12.09 4.87 -9.51
CA ALA A 95 -12.62 3.99 -8.47
C ALA A 95 -11.52 3.48 -7.54
N LEU A 96 -10.41 2.97 -8.09
CA LEU A 96 -9.27 2.51 -7.29
C LEU A 96 -8.70 3.64 -6.42
N ARG A 97 -8.60 4.86 -6.98
CA ARG A 97 -8.19 6.05 -6.22
C ARG A 97 -9.14 6.34 -5.06
N ALA A 98 -10.44 6.36 -5.30
CA ALA A 98 -11.44 6.59 -4.27
C ALA A 98 -11.43 5.53 -3.16
N VAL A 99 -11.21 4.26 -3.52
CA VAL A 99 -11.03 3.17 -2.53
C VAL A 99 -9.75 3.40 -1.71
N SER A 100 -8.64 3.76 -2.36
CA SER A 100 -7.36 4.05 -1.68
C SER A 100 -7.47 5.22 -0.70
N ASP A 101 -8.19 6.29 -1.06
CA ASP A 101 -8.42 7.41 -0.15
C ASP A 101 -9.36 7.04 1.02
N SER A 102 -10.20 6.00 0.85
CA SER A 102 -11.10 5.46 1.87
C SER A 102 -10.49 4.32 2.70
N ARG A 103 -9.20 4.01 2.52
CA ARG A 103 -8.56 2.79 3.04
C ARG A 103 -8.66 2.60 4.56
N LEU A 104 -8.60 3.68 5.34
CA LEU A 104 -8.72 3.59 6.81
C LEU A 104 -10.11 3.14 7.25
N ALA A 105 -11.16 3.71 6.63
CA ALA A 105 -12.54 3.31 6.86
C ALA A 105 -12.82 1.87 6.38
N LEU A 106 -12.09 1.40 5.37
CA LEU A 106 -12.20 0.04 4.85
C LEU A 106 -11.45 -0.99 5.71
N ALA A 107 -10.32 -0.60 6.30
CA ALA A 107 -9.53 -1.47 7.17
C ALA A 107 -10.24 -1.78 8.49
N ASP A 108 -11.05 -0.84 9.00
CA ASP A 108 -11.83 -0.98 10.23
C ASP A 108 -13.16 -1.72 9.99
N LEU A 109 -13.07 -3.03 9.70
CA LEU A 109 -14.26 -3.89 9.52
C LEU A 109 -15.09 -4.04 10.79
N ASP A 110 -14.48 -3.83 11.95
CA ASP A 110 -15.14 -4.00 13.25
C ASP A 110 -16.09 -2.83 13.54
N SER A 111 -15.78 -1.63 13.02
CA SER A 111 -16.70 -0.48 13.02
C SER A 111 -17.92 -0.63 12.11
N LEU A 112 -17.94 -1.64 11.23
CA LEU A 112 -19.07 -1.86 10.32
C LEU A 112 -20.15 -2.69 11.01
N GLU A 113 -21.28 -2.06 11.32
CA GLU A 113 -22.44 -2.73 11.94
C GLU A 113 -23.18 -3.67 10.97
N ASP A 114 -23.10 -3.41 9.66
CA ASP A 114 -23.82 -4.15 8.63
C ASP A 114 -22.98 -5.32 8.07
N GLU A 115 -23.39 -6.55 8.42
CA GLU A 115 -22.76 -7.79 7.97
C GLU A 115 -22.81 -7.98 6.44
N ASN A 116 -23.87 -7.51 5.78
CA ASN A 116 -23.97 -7.61 4.32
C ASN A 116 -22.92 -6.70 3.65
N ILE A 117 -22.68 -5.52 4.21
CA ILE A 117 -21.62 -4.63 3.74
C ILE A 117 -20.24 -5.28 3.95
N ARG A 118 -19.99 -5.83 5.15
CA ARG A 118 -18.76 -6.57 5.45
C ARG A 118 -18.52 -7.70 4.44
N GLN A 119 -19.56 -8.47 4.14
CA GLN A 119 -19.47 -9.56 3.17
C GLN A 119 -19.20 -9.07 1.74
N ILE A 120 -19.82 -7.98 1.31
CA ILE A 120 -19.56 -7.36 -0.01
C ILE A 120 -18.09 -6.92 -0.10
N LEU A 121 -17.56 -6.28 0.94
CA LEU A 121 -16.17 -5.85 0.99
C LEU A 121 -15.22 -7.04 0.82
N LEU A 122 -15.38 -8.07 1.65
CA LEU A 122 -14.49 -9.23 1.61
C LEU A 122 -14.62 -9.99 0.28
N THR A 123 -15.84 -10.26 -0.20
CA THR A 123 -16.03 -11.16 -1.35
C THR A 123 -15.94 -10.48 -2.72
N LYS A 124 -16.29 -9.20 -2.83
CA LYS A 124 -16.41 -8.51 -4.12
C LYS A 124 -15.40 -7.40 -4.31
N LEU A 125 -15.07 -6.64 -3.25
CA LEU A 125 -14.11 -5.54 -3.39
C LEU A 125 -12.69 -6.07 -3.66
N SER A 126 -12.26 -7.08 -2.92
CA SER A 126 -10.89 -7.62 -3.05
C SER A 126 -10.57 -8.09 -4.49
N PRO A 127 -11.38 -8.93 -5.17
CA PRO A 127 -11.12 -9.28 -6.57
C PRO A 127 -11.24 -8.10 -7.55
N ALA A 128 -12.12 -7.14 -7.27
CA ALA A 128 -12.29 -5.95 -8.10
C ALA A 128 -11.03 -5.07 -8.10
N LEU A 129 -10.33 -4.96 -6.97
CA LEU A 129 -9.06 -4.22 -6.88
C LEU A 129 -7.98 -4.77 -7.82
N LEU A 130 -7.84 -6.10 -7.89
CA LEU A 130 -6.90 -6.72 -8.84
C LEU A 130 -7.34 -6.52 -10.28
N THR A 131 -8.64 -6.56 -10.54
CA THR A 131 -9.21 -6.27 -11.86
C THR A 131 -8.91 -4.84 -12.29
N ALA A 132 -8.99 -3.88 -11.37
CA ALA A 132 -8.68 -2.48 -11.66
C ALA A 132 -7.20 -2.24 -12.02
N LEU A 133 -6.28 -3.01 -11.43
CA LEU A 133 -4.85 -2.95 -11.73
C LEU A 133 -4.49 -3.59 -13.07
N ARG A 134 -5.13 -4.72 -13.39
CA ARG A 134 -4.91 -5.43 -14.64
C ARG A 134 -5.56 -4.64 -15.77
N SER A 135 -4.75 -4.02 -16.62
CA SER A 135 -5.26 -3.47 -17.88
C SER A 135 -6.00 -4.58 -18.62
N ALA A 136 -7.28 -4.36 -18.92
CA ALA A 136 -7.96 -5.20 -19.91
C ALA A 136 -7.22 -4.99 -21.23
N PRO A 137 -6.79 -6.06 -21.95
CA PRO A 137 -6.22 -5.90 -23.28
C PRO A 137 -7.26 -5.14 -24.10
N ALA A 138 -6.91 -3.93 -24.54
CA ALA A 138 -7.84 -3.08 -25.24
C ALA A 138 -8.36 -3.84 -26.46
N ALA A 139 -9.66 -4.12 -26.48
CA ALA A 139 -10.30 -4.71 -27.65
C ALA A 139 -10.10 -3.78 -28.86
N GLY A 140 -9.13 -4.11 -29.71
CA GLY A 140 -9.04 -3.60 -31.07
C GLY A 140 -8.03 -2.50 -31.40
N ARG A 141 -7.10 -2.11 -30.51
CA ARG A 141 -5.95 -1.26 -30.90
C ARG A 141 -4.66 -1.71 -30.24
N CYS A 142 -4.13 -2.84 -30.71
CA CYS A 142 -2.72 -3.16 -30.50
C CYS A 142 -1.89 -2.15 -31.28
N GLN A 143 -1.46 -1.06 -30.63
CA GLN A 143 -0.20 -0.45 -31.03
C GLN A 143 0.89 -1.46 -30.64
N VAL A 144 1.47 -2.08 -31.64
CA VAL A 144 2.62 -2.98 -31.50
C VAL A 144 3.74 -2.19 -30.83
N GLY A 145 3.96 -2.42 -29.53
CA GLY A 145 5.04 -1.79 -28.77
C GLY A 145 4.70 -1.37 -27.33
N GLU A 146 3.43 -1.16 -26.97
CA GLU A 146 3.04 -0.87 -25.59
C GLU A 146 2.82 -2.18 -24.83
N THR A 147 3.81 -2.60 -24.05
CA THR A 147 3.69 -3.74 -23.16
C THR A 147 2.79 -3.40 -21.97
N ASP A 148 1.87 -4.31 -21.71
CA ASP A 148 0.66 -4.20 -20.87
C ASP A 148 0.93 -4.21 -19.34
N VAL A 149 2.14 -3.88 -18.88
CA VAL A 149 2.59 -4.20 -17.50
C VAL A 149 3.57 -3.18 -16.90
N ASN A 150 3.63 -1.94 -17.42
CA ASN A 150 4.55 -0.97 -16.84
C ASN A 150 4.10 -0.55 -15.43
N PHE A 151 5.06 -0.62 -14.49
CA PHE A 151 4.92 -0.07 -13.15
C PHE A 151 4.54 1.41 -13.26
N ASP A 152 3.37 1.76 -12.76
CA ASP A 152 2.95 3.16 -12.62
C ASP A 152 3.16 3.52 -11.16
N TYR A 153 4.23 4.26 -10.89
CA TYR A 153 4.65 4.62 -9.54
C TYR A 153 3.49 5.13 -8.67
N TRP A 154 2.60 5.96 -9.21
CA TRP A 154 1.56 6.60 -8.41
C TRP A 154 0.34 5.70 -8.20
N ARG A 155 -0.06 4.95 -9.24
CA ARG A 155 -1.12 3.93 -9.12
C ARG A 155 -0.69 2.84 -8.15
N ASP A 156 0.51 2.33 -8.33
CA ASP A 156 1.02 1.17 -7.59
C ASP A 156 1.30 1.55 -6.13
N ASP A 157 1.77 2.78 -5.86
CA ASP A 157 1.85 3.31 -4.48
C ASP A 157 0.46 3.43 -3.82
N ALA A 158 -0.53 3.98 -4.53
CA ALA A 158 -1.91 4.08 -4.00
C ALA A 158 -2.50 2.70 -3.69
N TYR A 159 -2.21 1.69 -4.51
CA TYR A 159 -2.58 0.31 -4.24
C TYR A 159 -1.83 -0.25 -3.02
N LEU A 160 -0.51 -0.10 -2.94
CA LEU A 160 0.27 -0.62 -1.82
C LEU A 160 -0.14 0.00 -0.48
N ARG A 161 -0.46 1.29 -0.45
CA ARG A 161 -1.00 1.96 0.75
C ARG A 161 -2.36 1.41 1.16
N LEU A 162 -3.24 1.17 0.19
CA LEU A 162 -4.52 0.50 0.42
C LEU A 162 -4.30 -0.90 1.02
N ILE A 163 -3.49 -1.75 0.38
CA ILE A 163 -3.23 -3.11 0.85
C ILE A 163 -2.59 -3.09 2.25
N LEU A 164 -1.63 -2.19 2.48
CA LEU A 164 -1.03 -2.01 3.80
C LEU A 164 -2.10 -1.70 4.85
N ALA A 165 -2.97 -0.72 4.60
CA ALA A 165 -4.05 -0.38 5.53
C ALA A 165 -4.96 -1.58 5.81
N LEU A 166 -5.42 -2.27 4.75
CA LEU A 166 -6.30 -3.45 4.87
C LEU A 166 -5.65 -4.59 5.68
N THR A 167 -4.35 -4.84 5.53
CA THR A 167 -3.62 -5.87 6.30
C THR A 167 -3.54 -5.59 7.81
N SER A 168 -4.03 -4.44 8.29
CA SER A 168 -4.19 -4.20 9.73
C SER A 168 -5.30 -5.05 10.35
N ASN A 169 -6.21 -5.60 9.54
CA ASN A 169 -7.29 -6.47 9.99
C ASN A 169 -7.04 -7.94 9.57
N PRO A 170 -7.10 -8.92 10.50
CA PRO A 170 -6.83 -10.33 10.18
C PRO A 170 -7.78 -10.95 9.13
N GLN A 171 -9.04 -10.51 9.05
CA GLN A 171 -9.98 -11.01 8.04
C GLN A 171 -9.57 -10.54 6.64
N TRP A 172 -9.18 -9.28 6.51
CA TRP A 172 -8.58 -8.75 5.29
C TRP A 172 -7.31 -9.49 4.92
N CYS A 173 -6.39 -9.73 5.87
CA CYS A 173 -5.17 -10.53 5.61
C CYS A 173 -5.48 -11.87 4.95
N LYS A 174 -6.41 -12.65 5.53
CA LYS A 174 -6.83 -13.95 4.96
C LYS A 174 -7.38 -13.79 3.55
N ARG A 175 -8.22 -12.77 3.34
CA ARG A 175 -8.86 -12.53 2.05
C ARG A 175 -7.86 -12.11 0.98
N LEU A 176 -6.95 -11.19 1.31
CA LEU A 176 -5.92 -10.70 0.41
C LEU A 176 -5.01 -11.82 -0.08
N VAL A 177 -4.65 -12.78 0.79
CA VAL A 177 -3.91 -13.95 0.35
C VAL A 177 -4.76 -14.86 -0.54
N SER A 178 -5.99 -15.16 -0.12
CA SER A 178 -6.90 -16.01 -0.91
C SER A 178 -7.17 -15.46 -2.32
N ASP A 179 -7.26 -14.14 -2.46
CA ASP A 179 -7.54 -13.46 -3.72
C ASP A 179 -6.27 -13.12 -4.52
N ARG A 180 -5.11 -13.59 -4.06
CA ARG A 180 -3.82 -13.48 -4.77
C ARG A 180 -3.21 -12.08 -4.85
N HIS A 181 -3.49 -11.24 -3.84
CA HIS A 181 -2.85 -9.92 -3.72
C HIS A 181 -1.37 -10.02 -3.37
N ILE A 182 -0.93 -11.11 -2.74
CA ILE A 182 0.48 -11.32 -2.40
C ILE A 182 1.29 -11.55 -3.67
N GLU A 183 0.80 -12.34 -4.61
CA GLU A 183 1.45 -12.53 -5.91
C GLU A 183 1.56 -11.21 -6.66
N GLN A 184 0.54 -10.35 -6.59
CA GLN A 184 0.63 -9.00 -7.15
C GLN A 184 1.70 -8.17 -6.45
N CYS A 185 1.83 -8.27 -5.12
CA CYS A 185 2.90 -7.59 -4.37
C CYS A 185 4.29 -8.11 -4.75
N ILE A 186 4.44 -9.41 -5.01
CA ILE A 186 5.69 -10.02 -5.49
C ILE A 186 6.04 -9.52 -6.91
N LEU A 187 5.04 -9.39 -7.79
CA LEU A 187 5.24 -8.77 -9.11
C LEU A 187 5.73 -7.33 -8.98
N LEU A 188 5.18 -6.56 -8.05
CA LEU A 188 5.64 -5.18 -7.78
C LEU A 188 7.06 -5.16 -7.18
N LEU A 189 7.39 -6.11 -6.30
CA LEU A 189 8.75 -6.28 -5.78
C LEU A 189 9.77 -6.52 -6.90
N ASN A 190 9.44 -7.37 -7.88
CA ASN A 190 10.30 -7.66 -9.03
C ASN A 190 10.58 -6.42 -9.90
N ASN A 191 9.70 -5.41 -9.84
CA ASN A 191 9.79 -4.19 -10.61
C ASN A 191 10.42 -3.03 -9.81
N LEU A 192 10.84 -3.25 -8.56
CA LEU A 192 11.55 -2.23 -7.80
C LEU A 192 12.98 -2.05 -8.34
N GLU A 193 13.37 -0.81 -8.58
CA GLU A 193 14.75 -0.49 -8.92
C GLU A 193 15.64 -0.53 -7.67
N GLU A 194 16.85 -1.08 -7.80
CA GLU A 194 17.75 -1.36 -6.67
C GLU A 194 18.13 -0.13 -5.84
N ASN A 195 18.08 1.06 -6.47
CA ASN A 195 18.44 2.33 -5.85
C ASN A 195 17.24 3.24 -5.55
N SER A 196 16.02 2.78 -5.84
CA SER A 196 14.83 3.59 -5.64
C SER A 196 14.63 3.89 -4.16
N GLU A 197 14.40 5.17 -3.85
CA GLU A 197 13.91 5.60 -2.53
C GLU A 197 12.37 5.51 -2.46
N SER A 198 11.77 4.68 -3.33
CA SER A 198 10.33 4.51 -3.39
C SER A 198 9.76 3.99 -2.05
N PRO A 199 8.72 4.66 -1.52
CA PRO A 199 7.91 4.15 -0.41
C PRO A 199 7.37 2.74 -0.62
N ALA A 200 7.26 2.28 -1.89
CA ALA A 200 6.79 0.95 -2.23
C ALA A 200 7.54 -0.17 -1.51
N SER A 201 8.86 -0.04 -1.34
CA SER A 201 9.66 -1.04 -0.61
C SER A 201 9.27 -1.12 0.87
N PHE A 202 9.00 0.03 1.50
CA PHE A 202 8.51 0.09 2.88
C PHE A 202 7.12 -0.54 3.00
N HIS A 203 6.19 -0.18 2.09
CA HIS A 203 4.85 -0.75 2.08
C HIS A 203 4.86 -2.26 1.88
N LEU A 204 5.64 -2.77 0.92
CA LEU A 204 5.79 -4.20 0.66
C LEU A 204 6.34 -4.96 1.86
N ALA A 205 7.40 -4.45 2.50
CA ALA A 205 7.96 -5.07 3.70
C ALA A 205 6.94 -5.12 4.84
N ALA A 206 6.21 -4.03 5.06
CA ALA A 206 5.15 -4.00 6.07
C ALA A 206 3.98 -4.96 5.76
N ILE A 207 3.54 -5.05 4.50
CA ILE A 207 2.51 -6.00 4.05
C ILE A 207 2.96 -7.43 4.34
N PHE A 208 4.18 -7.80 3.94
CA PHE A 208 4.71 -9.15 4.15
C PHE A 208 4.84 -9.49 5.64
N GLY A 209 5.28 -8.53 6.45
CA GLY A 209 5.31 -8.66 7.91
C GLY A 209 3.93 -8.93 8.50
N ARG A 210 2.92 -8.10 8.18
CA ARG A 210 1.56 -8.23 8.72
C ARG A 210 0.89 -9.54 8.32
N VAL A 211 1.06 -9.96 7.07
CA VAL A 211 0.52 -11.22 6.55
C VAL A 211 1.15 -12.40 7.29
N ARG A 212 2.46 -12.36 7.54
CA ARG A 212 3.13 -13.38 8.35
C ARG A 212 2.60 -13.43 9.78
N SER A 213 2.55 -12.29 10.48
CA SER A 213 2.05 -12.25 11.87
C SER A 213 0.61 -12.74 11.97
N SER A 214 -0.24 -12.38 10.99
CA SER A 214 -1.67 -12.68 11.01
C SER A 214 -1.99 -14.12 10.60
N SER A 215 -1.22 -14.72 9.70
CA SER A 215 -1.51 -16.05 9.16
C SER A 215 -0.22 -16.77 8.71
N PRO A 216 0.61 -17.28 9.65
CA PRO A 216 1.92 -17.85 9.34
C PRO A 216 1.90 -18.99 8.32
N ASP A 217 0.93 -19.91 8.42
CA ASP A 217 0.83 -21.05 7.53
C ASP A 217 0.53 -20.64 6.09
N VAL A 218 -0.37 -19.68 5.93
CA VAL A 218 -0.79 -19.14 4.64
C VAL A 218 0.32 -18.28 4.03
N ALA A 219 0.99 -17.47 4.86
CA ALA A 219 2.12 -16.64 4.47
C ALA A 219 3.28 -17.49 3.92
N ARG A 220 3.58 -18.62 4.57
CA ARG A 220 4.64 -19.53 4.13
C ARG A 220 4.45 -19.95 2.67
N THR A 221 3.26 -20.44 2.31
CA THR A 221 2.95 -20.83 0.93
C THR A 221 2.93 -19.63 -0.01
N ALA A 222 2.34 -18.50 0.41
CA ALA A 222 2.26 -17.31 -0.43
C ALA A 222 3.63 -16.70 -0.76
N PHE A 223 4.61 -16.83 0.13
CA PHE A 223 5.96 -16.29 -0.03
C PHE A 223 6.96 -17.29 -0.65
N GLU A 224 6.54 -18.50 -1.04
CA GLU A 224 7.42 -19.46 -1.73
C GLU A 224 8.03 -18.90 -3.02
N ALA A 225 7.31 -17.99 -3.68
CA ALA A 225 7.77 -17.33 -4.90
C ALA A 225 8.83 -16.23 -4.66
N VAL A 226 9.05 -15.81 -3.41
CA VAL A 226 10.06 -14.79 -3.09
C VAL A 226 11.43 -15.46 -2.97
N THR A 227 12.36 -15.08 -3.85
CA THR A 227 13.69 -15.68 -3.91
C THR A 227 14.52 -15.40 -2.65
N ALA A 228 15.62 -16.13 -2.49
CA ALA A 228 16.55 -15.91 -1.37
C ALA A 228 17.12 -14.48 -1.35
N ASP A 229 17.37 -13.89 -2.52
CA ASP A 229 18.00 -12.57 -2.66
C ASP A 229 16.99 -11.41 -2.58
N GLN A 230 15.71 -11.68 -2.87
CA GLN A 230 14.66 -10.66 -2.86
C GLN A 230 14.31 -10.15 -1.45
N PHE A 231 14.37 -11.03 -0.44
CA PHE A 231 14.08 -10.62 0.94
C PHE A 231 15.12 -9.66 1.53
N PRO A 232 16.43 -9.97 1.49
CA PRO A 232 17.47 -9.03 1.91
C PRO A 232 17.39 -7.70 1.16
N PHE A 233 17.16 -7.75 -0.16
CA PHE A 233 16.93 -6.56 -0.96
C PHE A 233 15.75 -5.73 -0.46
N LEU A 234 14.58 -6.34 -0.26
CA LEU A 234 13.38 -5.68 0.22
C LEU A 234 13.60 -5.03 1.59
N VAL A 235 14.21 -5.74 2.54
CA VAL A 235 14.46 -5.23 3.90
C VAL A 235 15.40 -4.03 3.86
N LYS A 236 16.50 -4.12 3.11
CA LYS A 236 17.45 -3.02 2.94
C LYS A 236 16.76 -1.79 2.33
N SER A 237 16.01 -1.99 1.25
CA SER A 237 15.29 -0.92 0.55
C SER A 237 14.21 -0.29 1.43
N ALA A 238 13.46 -1.09 2.19
CA ALA A 238 12.44 -0.60 3.12
C ALA A 238 13.00 0.32 4.19
N TRP A 239 14.14 -0.04 4.82
CA TRP A 239 14.79 0.82 5.81
C TRP A 239 15.41 2.07 5.19
N LYS A 240 15.85 2.01 3.93
CA LYS A 240 16.28 3.21 3.18
C LYS A 240 15.09 4.12 2.90
N ALA A 241 13.98 3.58 2.40
CA ALA A 241 12.75 4.33 2.12
C ALA A 241 12.16 4.96 3.39
N ALA A 242 12.24 4.28 4.55
CA ALA A 242 11.86 4.81 5.86
C ALA A 242 12.61 6.10 6.27
N LEU A 243 13.66 6.50 5.55
CA LEU A 243 14.31 7.78 5.74
C LEU A 243 13.55 8.94 5.08
N ASP A 244 12.60 8.70 4.17
CA ASP A 244 11.78 9.77 3.60
C ASP A 244 10.84 10.35 4.67
N LEU A 245 10.83 11.68 4.80
CA LEU A 245 9.96 12.40 5.74
C LEU A 245 8.47 12.24 5.41
N LYS A 246 8.12 12.01 4.13
CA LYS A 246 6.73 11.84 3.70
C LYS A 246 6.04 10.64 4.33
N LEU A 247 6.79 9.55 4.59
CA LEU A 247 6.24 8.38 5.28
C LEU A 247 5.76 8.71 6.69
N TYR A 248 6.29 9.75 7.32
CA TYR A 248 5.90 10.14 8.67
C TYR A 248 4.75 11.16 8.68
N GLU A 249 4.25 11.59 7.51
CA GLU A 249 3.02 12.39 7.42
C GLU A 249 1.78 11.51 7.61
N GLU A 250 1.94 10.18 7.52
CA GLU A 250 0.86 9.21 7.58
C GLU A 250 1.03 8.29 8.79
N ALA A 251 0.13 8.41 9.77
CA ALA A 251 0.19 7.63 11.01
C ALA A 251 0.22 6.11 10.74
N GLU A 252 -0.45 5.64 9.68
CA GLU A 252 -0.46 4.23 9.27
C GLU A 252 0.92 3.67 8.92
N CYS A 253 1.80 4.50 8.33
CA CYS A 253 3.17 4.12 8.00
C CYS A 253 4.01 4.00 9.28
N ILE A 254 3.82 4.91 10.25
CA ILE A 254 4.52 4.82 11.54
C ILE A 254 4.07 3.57 12.30
N ILE A 255 2.78 3.27 12.31
CA ILE A 255 2.22 2.06 12.93
C ILE A 255 2.66 0.78 12.19
N ALA A 256 3.18 0.87 10.97
CA ALA A 256 3.65 -0.27 10.19
C ALA A 256 5.08 -0.72 10.53
N PHE A 257 5.88 0.05 11.27
CA PHE A 257 7.27 -0.31 11.60
C PHE A 257 7.45 -1.69 12.26
N PRO A 258 6.60 -2.10 13.24
CA PRO A 258 6.71 -3.44 13.82
C PRO A 258 6.57 -4.56 12.78
N ALA A 259 5.75 -4.35 11.75
CA ALA A 259 5.62 -5.32 10.66
C ALA A 259 6.85 -5.34 9.75
N VAL A 260 7.51 -4.19 9.52
CA VAL A 260 8.79 -4.16 8.79
C VAL A 260 9.87 -4.95 9.56
N ILE A 261 9.89 -4.84 10.89
CA ILE A 261 10.77 -5.65 11.75
C ILE A 261 10.45 -7.14 11.59
N GLU A 262 9.17 -7.52 11.66
CA GLU A 262 8.74 -8.90 11.46
C GLU A 262 9.17 -9.45 10.09
N CYS A 263 9.06 -8.63 9.04
CA CYS A 263 9.55 -8.99 7.71
C CYS A 263 11.08 -9.20 7.69
N ALA A 264 11.82 -8.35 8.40
CA ALA A 264 13.27 -8.46 8.48
C ALA A 264 13.74 -9.71 9.26
N ASP A 265 12.95 -10.16 10.23
CA ASP A 265 13.21 -11.37 11.02
C ASP A 265 12.80 -12.67 10.27
N GLN A 266 12.41 -12.61 8.99
CA GLN A 266 12.00 -13.79 8.18
C GLN A 266 13.14 -14.67 7.72
N LYS A 267 14.27 -14.09 7.32
CA LYS A 267 15.42 -14.82 6.80
C LYS A 267 16.69 -14.26 7.40
N ASP A 268 17.65 -15.15 7.62
CA ASP A 268 18.98 -14.77 8.07
C ASP A 268 19.63 -13.84 7.04
N ILE A 269 19.66 -12.54 7.35
CA ILE A 269 20.46 -11.56 6.64
C ILE A 269 21.92 -11.87 6.98
N SER A 270 22.52 -12.70 6.13
CA SER A 270 23.79 -13.38 6.40
C SER A 270 25.00 -12.52 6.02
N ALA A 271 24.85 -11.60 5.06
CA ALA A 271 25.94 -10.72 4.64
C ALA A 271 26.21 -9.61 5.68
N ALA A 272 27.44 -9.58 6.20
CA ALA A 272 27.84 -8.58 7.20
C ALA A 272 27.76 -7.12 6.69
N ALA A 273 27.97 -6.92 5.39
CA ALA A 273 27.86 -5.59 4.76
C ALA A 273 26.41 -5.09 4.77
N GLU A 274 25.44 -5.95 4.43
CA GLU A 274 24.01 -5.62 4.41
C GLU A 274 23.49 -5.29 5.81
N LEU A 275 23.89 -6.07 6.82
CA LEU A 275 23.56 -5.78 8.22
C LEU A 275 24.10 -4.43 8.69
N GLY A 276 25.30 -4.04 8.24
CA GLY A 276 25.90 -2.75 8.57
C GLY A 276 25.07 -1.57 8.06
N GLU A 277 24.57 -1.68 6.83
CA GLU A 277 23.74 -0.67 6.18
C GLU A 277 22.34 -0.60 6.78
N ILE A 278 21.68 -1.76 6.98
CA ILE A 278 20.37 -1.84 7.64
C ILE A 278 20.45 -1.21 9.04
N ARG A 279 21.46 -1.58 9.84
CA ARG A 279 21.66 -1.00 11.16
C ARG A 279 21.83 0.52 11.10
N LYS A 280 22.60 1.04 10.15
CA LYS A 280 22.76 2.50 9.97
C LYS A 280 21.41 3.16 9.71
N ASN A 281 20.62 2.63 8.79
CA ASN A 281 19.32 3.20 8.42
C ASN A 281 18.31 3.11 9.59
N VAL A 282 18.24 1.97 10.29
CA VAL A 282 17.41 1.81 11.50
C VAL A 282 17.78 2.84 12.57
N GLY A 283 19.07 3.08 12.80
CA GLY A 283 19.53 4.10 13.74
C GLY A 283 19.07 5.51 13.35
N LEU A 284 19.13 5.86 12.07
CA LEU A 284 18.64 7.15 11.58
C LEU A 284 17.12 7.30 11.71
N VAL A 285 16.36 6.25 11.42
CA VAL A 285 14.89 6.20 11.65
C VAL A 285 14.55 6.40 13.12
N LEU A 286 15.26 5.70 14.02
CA LEU A 286 15.08 5.80 15.46
C LEU A 286 15.31 7.24 15.96
N GLU A 287 16.35 7.91 15.49
CA GLU A 287 16.61 9.32 15.82
C GLU A 287 15.52 10.26 15.30
N LYS A 288 14.97 10.00 14.10
CA LYS A 288 13.83 10.77 13.56
C LYS A 288 12.57 10.59 14.40
N LEU A 289 12.26 9.37 14.84
CA LEU A 289 11.09 9.09 15.67
C LEU A 289 11.21 9.71 17.06
N LYS A 290 12.40 9.62 17.69
CA LYS A 290 12.66 10.28 18.98
C LYS A 290 12.45 11.79 18.92
N LYS A 291 12.84 12.43 17.82
CA LYS A 291 12.61 13.88 17.62
C LYS A 291 11.14 14.26 17.55
N ARG A 292 10.27 13.35 17.08
CA ARG A 292 8.82 13.60 17.00
C ARG A 292 8.13 13.33 18.33
N ASN A 293 8.57 12.33 19.09
CA ASN A 293 8.04 11.98 20.41
C ASN A 293 6.52 11.69 20.44
N GLU A 294 5.94 11.25 19.31
CA GLU A 294 4.51 10.97 19.17
C GLU A 294 4.16 9.48 19.39
N TYR A 295 5.13 8.57 19.21
CA TYR A 295 4.90 7.12 19.19
C TYR A 295 5.94 6.36 20.04
N PRO A 296 5.84 6.42 21.38
CA PRO A 296 6.85 5.84 22.28
C PRO A 296 6.95 4.31 22.14
N GLU A 297 5.82 3.61 21.95
CA GLU A 297 5.80 2.15 21.78
C GLU A 297 6.50 1.70 20.50
N ILE A 298 6.25 2.41 19.39
CA ILE A 298 6.92 2.15 18.11
C ILE A 298 8.42 2.46 18.22
N THR A 299 8.76 3.56 18.89
CA THR A 299 10.15 3.95 19.16
C THR A 299 10.87 2.86 19.97
N ALA A 300 10.23 2.31 21.00
CA ALA A 300 10.77 1.21 21.79
C ALA A 300 10.97 -0.06 20.96
N SER A 301 10.00 -0.44 20.13
CA SER A 301 10.12 -1.60 19.24
C SER A 301 11.33 -1.50 18.29
N ILE A 302 11.54 -0.32 17.70
CA ILE A 302 12.69 -0.06 16.81
C ILE A 302 14.01 0.00 17.59
N GLN A 303 14.00 0.56 18.80
CA GLN A 303 15.15 0.57 19.70
C GLN A 303 15.60 -0.87 20.04
N ASP A 304 14.66 -1.76 20.34
CA ASP A 304 14.94 -3.17 20.61
C ASP A 304 15.50 -3.88 19.38
N TYR A 305 14.90 -3.65 18.21
CA TYR A 305 15.41 -4.19 16.95
C TYR A 305 16.84 -3.70 16.64
N TYR A 306 17.12 -2.42 16.85
CA TYR A 306 18.46 -1.85 16.68
C TYR A 306 19.49 -2.49 17.62
N ALA A 307 19.10 -2.77 18.87
CA ALA A 307 19.96 -3.47 19.83
C ALA A 307 20.28 -4.90 19.36
N ARG A 308 19.28 -5.64 18.83
CA ARG A 308 19.48 -6.98 18.24
C ARG A 308 20.50 -6.94 17.10
N LEU A 309 20.34 -6.03 16.14
CA LEU A 309 21.27 -5.87 15.02
C LEU A 309 22.71 -5.58 15.49
N THR A 310 22.85 -4.81 16.57
CA THR A 310 24.16 -4.47 17.14
C THR A 310 24.84 -5.68 17.77
N LYS A 311 24.08 -6.50 18.53
CA LYS A 311 24.58 -7.73 19.13
C LYS A 311 25.05 -8.73 18.07
N THR A 312 24.25 -8.99 17.04
CA THR A 312 24.59 -9.92 15.95
C THR A 312 25.85 -9.47 15.20
N SER A 313 26.05 -8.16 15.01
CA SER A 313 27.27 -7.62 14.38
C SER A 313 28.52 -7.87 15.23
N SER A 314 28.41 -7.79 16.56
CA SER A 314 29.53 -8.02 17.48
C SER A 314 29.96 -9.49 17.53
N GLU A 315 29.00 -10.42 17.59
CA GLU A 315 29.26 -11.87 17.66
C GLU A 315 29.93 -12.39 16.38
N ARG A 316 29.50 -11.92 15.20
CA ARG A 316 30.13 -12.32 13.91
C ARG A 316 31.58 -11.82 13.78
N LYS A 317 31.90 -10.64 14.32
CA LYS A 317 33.28 -10.14 14.35
C LYS A 317 34.17 -11.03 15.22
N SER A 318 33.71 -11.44 16.41
CA SER A 318 34.48 -12.34 17.29
C SER A 318 34.75 -13.71 16.67
N VAL A 319 33.78 -14.30 15.95
CA VAL A 319 33.98 -15.59 15.26
C VAL A 319 35.02 -15.47 14.14
N SER A 320 34.99 -14.39 13.34
CA SER A 320 35.96 -14.18 12.26
C SER A 320 37.42 -14.02 12.74
N ILE A 321 37.62 -13.48 13.93
CA ILE A 321 38.94 -13.27 14.54
C ILE A 321 39.47 -14.59 15.12
N GLY A 322 38.60 -15.40 15.73
CA GLY A 322 38.96 -16.72 16.26
C GLY A 322 39.38 -17.73 15.19
N SER A 323 38.73 -17.72 14.03
CA SER A 323 39.04 -18.67 12.94
C SER A 323 40.35 -18.38 12.20
N ARG A 324 40.92 -17.17 12.32
CA ARG A 324 42.24 -16.83 11.75
C ARG A 324 43.41 -17.20 12.66
N GLY A 325 43.16 -17.68 13.89
CA GLY A 325 44.19 -18.02 14.87
C GLY A 325 44.64 -19.50 14.91
N LEU A 326 44.04 -20.38 14.10
CA LEU A 326 44.20 -21.85 14.21
C LEU A 326 44.90 -22.50 13.00
N THR A 327 45.68 -21.74 12.25
CA THR A 327 46.68 -22.30 11.33
C THR A 327 48.08 -22.05 11.88
N LYS A 328 48.51 -22.93 12.77
CA LYS A 328 49.92 -23.22 13.05
C LYS A 328 50.08 -24.72 13.24
#